data_AF-A0A0Q9YKI7-F1
#
_entry.id   AF-A0A0Q9YKI7-F1
#
_cell.length_a   1.000
_cell.length_b   1.000
_cell.length_c   1.000
_cell.angle_alpha   90.00
_cell.angle_beta   90.00
_cell.angle_gamma   90.00
#
_symmetry.space_group_name_H-M   'P 1'
#
loop_
_entity.id
_entity.type
_entity.pdbx_description
1 polymer ?
#
loop_
_entity_poly.entity_id
_entity_poly.type
_entity_poly.pdbx_seq_one_letter_code
_entity_poly.pdbx_strand_id
1 'polypeptide(L)'
;MLNISLALIFMLILIPFSANAYDQSRAKNNFSYELAECSVYFLLISEAASRKKKTQEGDELSIRYRDAGEALLEGAISFSHPETAVARAELLMKEMIADIDNNFENISILMNKYMSQCEQIYEKSEERLQYWLDQ
;
A
#
# COMPACT_ATOMS: atom_id res chain seq x y z
N MET A 1 -13.53 -49.79 31.39
CA MET A 1 -13.84 -49.34 30.02
C MET A 1 -14.50 -47.96 30.06
N LEU A 2 -13.79 -46.93 30.53
CA LEU A 2 -14.34 -45.57 30.68
C LEU A 2 -13.33 -44.45 30.33
N ASN A 3 -12.21 -44.76 29.66
CA ASN A 3 -11.11 -43.80 29.43
C ASN A 3 -10.90 -43.40 27.95
N ILE A 4 -11.57 -44.03 27.00
CA ILE A 4 -11.38 -43.73 25.56
C ILE A 4 -12.32 -42.58 25.12
N SER A 5 -13.54 -42.52 25.68
CA SER A 5 -14.52 -41.47 25.34
C SER A 5 -14.11 -40.07 25.84
N LEU A 6 -13.37 -39.98 26.94
CA LEU A 6 -12.88 -38.69 27.47
C LEU A 6 -11.73 -38.12 26.64
N ALA A 7 -10.87 -39.00 26.08
CA ALA A 7 -9.75 -38.61 25.23
C ALA A 7 -10.19 -38.06 23.87
N LEU A 8 -11.27 -38.60 23.29
CA LEU A 8 -11.87 -38.11 22.05
C LEU A 8 -12.52 -36.72 22.20
N ILE A 9 -13.13 -36.45 23.36
CA ILE A 9 -13.72 -35.13 23.67
C ILE A 9 -12.63 -34.07 23.87
N PHE A 10 -11.49 -34.42 24.46
CA PHE A 10 -10.38 -33.49 24.67
C PHE A 10 -9.67 -33.10 23.35
N MET A 11 -9.64 -34.00 22.36
CA MET A 11 -9.00 -33.75 21.06
C MET A 11 -9.80 -32.80 20.16
N LEU A 12 -11.12 -32.68 20.37
CA LEU A 12 -12.02 -31.80 19.59
C LEU A 12 -12.01 -30.34 20.05
N ILE A 13 -11.43 -30.01 21.21
CA ILE A 13 -11.44 -28.66 21.79
C ILE A 13 -10.24 -27.81 21.29
N LEU A 14 -9.27 -28.42 20.60
CA LEU A 14 -8.02 -27.73 20.17
C LEU A 14 -8.11 -27.01 18.82
N ILE A 15 -9.29 -26.89 18.21
CA ILE A 15 -9.43 -26.24 16.88
C ILE A 15 -10.53 -25.19 16.94
N PRO A 16 -10.24 -23.96 17.41
CA PRO A 16 -10.59 -22.81 16.56
C PRO A 16 -9.74 -21.54 16.85
N PHE A 17 -8.57 -21.38 16.24
CA PHE A 17 -7.87 -20.08 16.27
C PHE A 17 -7.24 -19.65 14.93
N SER A 18 -7.26 -20.48 13.90
CA SER A 18 -6.61 -20.18 12.62
C SER A 18 -7.38 -19.22 11.71
N ALA A 19 -8.69 -19.02 11.92
CA ALA A 19 -9.50 -18.15 11.06
C ALA A 19 -9.08 -16.67 11.14
N ASN A 20 -8.98 -16.11 12.35
CA ASN A 20 -8.67 -14.68 12.55
C ASN A 20 -7.26 -14.27 12.09
N ALA A 21 -6.28 -15.17 12.16
CA ALA A 21 -4.91 -14.86 11.75
C ALA A 21 -4.75 -14.73 10.22
N TYR A 22 -5.53 -15.51 9.46
CA TYR A 22 -5.53 -15.46 8.00
C TYR A 22 -6.11 -14.15 7.48
N ASP A 23 -7.23 -13.70 8.06
CA ASP A 23 -7.89 -12.46 7.64
C ASP A 23 -7.04 -11.22 7.94
N GLN A 24 -6.35 -11.18 9.10
CA GLN A 24 -5.40 -10.10 9.40
C GLN A 24 -4.20 -10.06 8.44
N SER A 25 -3.66 -11.21 8.05
CA SER A 25 -2.54 -11.26 7.10
C SER A 25 -2.96 -10.77 5.72
N ARG A 26 -4.16 -11.15 5.27
CA ARG A 26 -4.74 -10.68 4.01
C ARG A 26 -4.99 -9.17 4.04
N ALA A 27 -5.59 -8.66 5.10
CA ALA A 27 -5.86 -7.23 5.29
C ALA A 27 -4.56 -6.41 5.19
N LYS A 28 -3.52 -6.79 5.93
CA LYS A 28 -2.20 -6.13 5.89
C LYS A 28 -1.56 -6.21 4.51
N ASN A 29 -1.66 -7.36 3.83
CA ASN A 29 -1.12 -7.53 2.49
C ASN A 29 -1.80 -6.64 1.45
N ASN A 30 -3.13 -6.50 1.51
CA ASN A 30 -3.89 -5.61 0.64
C ASN A 30 -3.54 -4.15 0.93
N PHE A 31 -3.51 -3.78 2.20
CA PHE A 31 -3.16 -2.42 2.60
C PHE A 31 -1.73 -2.06 2.19
N SER A 32 -0.78 -2.96 2.39
CA SER A 32 0.60 -2.82 1.90
C SER A 32 0.67 -2.57 0.38
N TYR A 33 -0.17 -3.24 -0.41
CA TYR A 33 -0.24 -3.01 -1.85
C TYR A 33 -0.71 -1.58 -2.16
N GLU A 34 -1.77 -1.10 -1.50
CA GLU A 34 -2.27 0.27 -1.73
C GLU A 34 -1.26 1.35 -1.30
N LEU A 35 -0.53 1.11 -0.21
CA LEU A 35 0.55 1.98 0.21
C LEU A 35 1.67 2.03 -0.84
N ALA A 36 2.04 0.89 -1.43
CA ALA A 36 3.03 0.83 -2.51
C ALA A 36 2.53 1.55 -3.77
N GLU A 37 1.26 1.40 -4.13
CA GLU A 37 0.63 2.10 -5.27
C GLU A 37 0.67 3.62 -5.07
N CYS A 38 0.26 4.09 -3.89
CA CYS A 38 0.26 5.51 -3.60
C CYS A 38 1.65 6.10 -3.39
N SER A 39 2.60 5.30 -2.91
CA SER A 39 4.01 5.66 -2.90
C SER A 39 4.51 5.99 -4.31
N VAL A 40 4.32 5.06 -5.25
CA VAL A 40 4.72 5.23 -6.65
C VAL A 40 4.05 6.45 -7.27
N TYR A 41 2.75 6.61 -7.05
CA TYR A 41 2.02 7.79 -7.52
C TYR A 41 2.68 9.09 -7.05
N PHE A 42 2.90 9.27 -5.75
CA PHE A 42 3.49 10.51 -5.24
C PHE A 42 4.94 10.71 -5.71
N LEU A 43 5.74 9.65 -5.85
CA LEU A 43 7.08 9.76 -6.42
C LEU A 43 7.05 10.23 -7.88
N LEU A 44 6.09 9.77 -8.68
CA LEU A 44 5.92 10.24 -10.06
C LEU A 44 5.41 11.69 -10.13
N ILE A 45 4.53 12.11 -9.21
CA ILE A 45 4.13 13.53 -9.10
C ILE A 45 5.32 14.41 -8.70
N SER A 46 6.14 13.94 -7.74
CA SER A 46 7.38 14.62 -7.33
C SER A 46 8.33 14.83 -8.52
N GLU A 47 8.50 13.80 -9.33
CA GLU A 47 9.34 13.85 -10.53
C GLU A 47 8.74 14.76 -11.62
N ALA A 48 7.42 14.76 -11.79
CA ALA A 48 6.76 15.69 -12.70
C ALA A 48 6.97 17.15 -12.25
N ALA A 49 6.90 17.41 -10.93
CA ALA A 49 7.13 18.73 -10.35
C ALA A 49 8.59 19.18 -10.53
N SER A 50 9.56 18.29 -10.32
CA SER A 50 11.01 18.58 -10.46
C SER A 50 11.41 18.95 -11.89
N ARG A 51 10.68 18.44 -12.90
CA ARG A 51 10.92 18.66 -14.32
C ARG A 51 10.38 20.00 -14.83
N LYS A 52 9.37 20.57 -14.18
CA LYS A 52 8.90 21.92 -14.52
C LYS A 52 10.01 22.93 -14.23
N LYS A 53 9.99 24.08 -14.92
CA LYS A 53 10.98 25.16 -14.73
C LYS A 53 11.26 25.33 -13.24
N LYS A 54 12.54 25.29 -12.83
CA LYS A 54 13.00 25.39 -11.44
C LYS A 54 12.50 26.68 -10.80
N THR A 55 11.27 26.65 -10.31
CA THR A 55 10.68 27.64 -9.44
C THR A 55 10.82 27.10 -8.02
N GLN A 56 10.97 28.00 -7.06
CA GLN A 56 11.00 27.61 -5.65
C GLN A 56 9.75 26.77 -5.28
N GLU A 57 8.59 27.16 -5.78
CA GLU A 57 7.33 26.43 -5.58
C GLU A 57 7.38 25.01 -6.15
N GLY A 58 7.96 24.82 -7.35
CA GLY A 58 8.11 23.49 -7.95
C GLY A 58 9.05 22.59 -7.15
N ASP A 59 10.15 23.15 -6.64
CA ASP A 59 11.09 22.42 -5.79
C ASP A 59 10.44 22.02 -4.45
N GLU A 60 9.69 22.92 -3.82
CA GLU A 60 8.95 22.64 -2.58
C GLU A 60 7.87 21.56 -2.78
N LEU A 61 7.13 21.61 -3.88
CA LEU A 61 6.16 20.57 -4.23
C LEU A 61 6.85 19.22 -4.46
N SER A 62 7.96 19.22 -5.21
CA SER A 62 8.71 18.01 -5.50
C SER A 62 9.19 17.34 -4.20
N ILE A 63 9.75 18.11 -3.27
CA ILE A 63 10.19 17.59 -1.96
C ILE A 63 9.01 17.00 -1.19
N ARG A 64 7.90 17.74 -1.06
CA ARG A 64 6.72 17.28 -0.31
C ARG A 64 6.19 15.95 -0.83
N TYR A 65 6.04 15.82 -2.14
CA TYR A 65 5.54 14.59 -2.75
C TYR A 65 6.53 13.44 -2.67
N ARG A 66 7.85 13.73 -2.71
CA ARG A 66 8.86 12.69 -2.48
C ARG A 66 8.76 12.15 -1.06
N ASP A 67 8.72 13.03 -0.07
CA ASP A 67 8.67 12.64 1.35
C ASP A 67 7.39 11.82 1.64
N ALA A 68 6.25 12.21 1.06
CA ALA A 68 5.02 11.42 1.15
C ALA A 68 5.16 10.03 0.48
N GLY A 69 5.77 9.97 -0.70
CA GLY A 69 6.02 8.73 -1.42
C GLY A 69 6.94 7.78 -0.63
N GLU A 70 8.01 8.29 -0.04
CA GLU A 70 8.95 7.52 0.79
C GLU A 70 8.28 6.99 2.06
N ALA A 71 7.52 7.83 2.77
CA ALA A 71 6.79 7.43 3.97
C ALA A 71 5.78 6.30 3.69
N LEU A 72 5.08 6.35 2.55
CA LEU A 72 4.15 5.28 2.16
C LEU A 72 4.88 3.99 1.77
N LEU A 73 6.06 4.07 1.16
CA LEU A 73 6.86 2.88 0.88
C LEU A 73 7.34 2.21 2.17
N GLU A 74 7.81 3.00 3.14
CA GLU A 74 8.15 2.50 4.48
C GLU A 74 6.93 1.81 5.13
N GLY A 75 5.76 2.43 5.03
CA GLY A 75 4.49 1.84 5.44
C GLY A 75 4.24 0.49 4.75
N ALA A 76 4.33 0.44 3.41
CA ALA A 76 4.13 -0.79 2.63
C ALA A 76 5.08 -1.91 3.06
N ILE A 77 6.33 -1.58 3.36
CA ILE A 77 7.35 -2.49 3.89
C ILE A 77 6.97 -2.98 5.29
N SER A 78 6.46 -2.11 6.16
CA SER A 78 6.08 -2.51 7.53
C SER A 78 4.89 -3.49 7.59
N PHE A 79 4.00 -3.46 6.60
CA PHE A 79 2.82 -4.33 6.52
C PHE A 79 3.02 -5.59 5.68
N SER A 80 4.20 -5.79 5.08
CA SER A 80 4.52 -6.98 4.28
C SER A 80 5.99 -7.37 4.36
N HIS A 81 6.44 -8.28 3.50
CA HIS A 81 7.88 -8.57 3.37
C HIS A 81 8.55 -7.46 2.53
N PRO A 82 9.69 -6.88 2.95
CA PRO A 82 10.32 -5.75 2.25
C PRO A 82 10.50 -5.96 0.74
N GLU A 83 11.02 -7.12 0.33
CA GLU A 83 11.26 -7.52 -1.06
C GLU A 83 9.94 -7.60 -1.85
N THR A 84 8.85 -8.00 -1.20
CA THR A 84 7.53 -8.03 -1.84
C THR A 84 6.98 -6.62 -2.03
N ALA A 85 7.11 -5.74 -1.03
CA ALA A 85 6.70 -4.34 -1.15
C ALA A 85 7.47 -3.61 -2.27
N VAL A 86 8.78 -3.79 -2.31
CA VAL A 86 9.65 -3.19 -3.34
C VAL A 86 9.31 -3.74 -4.72
N ALA A 87 9.18 -5.07 -4.88
CA ALA A 87 8.81 -5.67 -6.17
C ALA A 87 7.44 -5.18 -6.66
N ARG A 88 6.46 -4.99 -5.77
CA ARG A 88 5.15 -4.40 -6.10
C ARG A 88 5.31 -2.95 -6.57
N ALA A 89 6.06 -2.14 -5.83
CA ALA A 89 6.31 -0.75 -6.21
C ALA A 89 7.00 -0.65 -7.57
N GLU A 90 7.95 -1.53 -7.89
CA GLU A 90 8.60 -1.58 -9.20
C GLU A 90 7.64 -1.95 -10.34
N LEU A 91 6.71 -2.88 -10.10
CA LEU A 91 5.68 -3.24 -11.08
C LEU A 91 4.71 -2.09 -11.31
N LEU A 92 4.18 -1.52 -10.22
CA LEU A 92 3.29 -0.36 -10.25
C LEU A 92 3.94 0.84 -10.93
N MET A 93 5.23 1.08 -10.70
CA MET A 93 6.00 2.13 -11.36
C MET A 93 6.00 1.96 -12.88
N LYS A 94 6.26 0.73 -13.37
CA LYS A 94 6.24 0.43 -14.80
C LYS A 94 4.84 0.62 -15.39
N GLU A 95 3.81 0.19 -14.68
CA GLU A 95 2.41 0.35 -15.10
C GLU A 95 2.01 1.84 -15.17
N MET A 96 2.31 2.62 -14.14
CA MET A 96 1.98 4.05 -14.11
C MET A 96 2.78 4.86 -15.14
N ILE A 97 4.05 4.51 -15.39
CA ILE A 97 4.83 5.13 -16.47
C ILE A 97 4.24 4.77 -17.84
N ALA A 98 3.74 3.54 -18.02
CA ALA A 98 3.05 3.15 -19.24
C ALA A 98 1.71 3.89 -19.41
N ASP A 99 0.94 4.08 -18.33
CA ASP A 99 -0.33 4.83 -18.33
C ASP A 99 -0.16 6.28 -18.83
N ILE A 100 1.03 6.87 -18.70
CA ILE A 100 1.36 8.22 -19.21
C ILE A 100 2.13 8.22 -20.53
N ASP A 101 2.19 7.09 -21.23
CA ASP A 101 2.97 6.91 -22.47
C ASP A 101 4.46 7.28 -22.32
N ASN A 102 5.04 7.04 -21.14
CA ASN A 102 6.40 7.47 -20.78
C ASN A 102 6.61 9.00 -20.91
N ASN A 103 5.54 9.79 -20.88
CA ASN A 103 5.56 11.23 -21.08
C ASN A 103 4.98 11.97 -19.86
N PHE A 104 5.83 12.67 -19.12
CA PHE A 104 5.42 13.43 -17.93
C PHE A 104 4.52 14.63 -18.23
N GLU A 105 4.37 15.07 -19.50
CA GLU A 105 3.32 16.02 -19.88
C GLU A 105 1.91 15.44 -19.70
N ASN A 106 1.78 14.10 -19.70
CA ASN A 106 0.53 13.38 -19.49
C ASN A 106 0.29 13.03 -18.00
N ILE A 107 1.03 13.62 -17.06
CA ILE A 107 0.91 13.30 -15.62
C ILE A 107 -0.50 13.48 -15.06
N SER A 108 -1.32 14.34 -15.68
CA SER A 108 -2.72 14.54 -15.33
C SER A 108 -3.56 13.26 -15.43
N ILE A 109 -3.16 12.27 -16.25
CA ILE A 109 -3.80 10.95 -16.31
C ILE A 109 -3.67 10.24 -14.96
N LEU A 110 -2.48 10.24 -14.36
CA LEU A 110 -2.27 9.65 -13.03
C LEU A 110 -3.01 10.45 -11.96
N MET A 111 -3.00 11.79 -12.04
CA MET A 111 -3.73 12.63 -11.08
C MET A 111 -5.23 12.28 -11.07
N ASN A 112 -5.85 12.17 -12.26
CA ASN A 112 -7.27 11.81 -12.36
C ASN A 112 -7.57 10.40 -11.80
N LYS A 113 -6.62 9.47 -11.91
CA LYS A 113 -6.80 8.07 -11.52
C LYS A 113 -6.55 7.84 -10.02
N TYR A 114 -5.52 8.45 -9.45
CA TYR A 114 -4.99 8.10 -8.13
C TYR A 114 -5.10 9.19 -7.07
N MET A 115 -5.22 10.48 -7.45
CA MET A 115 -5.10 11.61 -6.52
C MET A 115 -6.02 11.47 -5.30
N SER A 116 -7.33 11.33 -5.53
CA SER A 116 -8.31 11.30 -4.43
C SER A 116 -8.10 10.11 -3.49
N GLN A 117 -7.79 8.93 -4.04
CA GLN A 117 -7.58 7.73 -3.22
C GLN A 117 -6.26 7.84 -2.44
N CYS A 118 -5.19 8.28 -3.09
CA CYS A 118 -3.88 8.36 -2.44
C CYS A 118 -3.76 9.48 -1.42
N GLU A 119 -4.44 10.61 -1.63
CA GLU A 119 -4.59 11.65 -0.59
C GLU A 119 -5.36 11.09 0.61
N GLN A 120 -6.48 10.39 0.39
CA GLN A 120 -7.23 9.77 1.48
C GLN A 120 -6.39 8.74 2.25
N ILE A 121 -5.63 7.89 1.56
CA ILE A 121 -4.76 6.88 2.20
C ILE A 121 -3.65 7.55 2.99
N TYR A 122 -3.03 8.60 2.45
CA TYR A 122 -1.97 9.33 3.13
C TYR A 122 -2.48 10.05 4.39
N GLU A 123 -3.64 10.70 4.32
CA GLU A 123 -4.22 11.44 5.44
C GLU A 123 -4.89 10.55 6.49
N LYS A 124 -5.49 9.43 6.06
CA LYS A 124 -6.35 8.56 6.88
C LYS A 124 -5.91 7.10 6.82
N SER A 125 -4.61 6.88 6.89
CA SER A 125 -3.95 5.57 6.80
C SER A 125 -4.54 4.54 7.78
N GLU A 126 -4.79 4.96 9.03
CA GLU A 126 -5.38 4.08 10.06
C GLU A 126 -6.82 3.67 9.73
N GLU A 127 -7.66 4.61 9.28
CA GLU A 127 -9.03 4.31 8.84
C GLU A 127 -9.01 3.34 7.64
N ARG A 128 -8.06 3.52 6.71
CA ARG A 128 -7.94 2.63 5.55
C ARG A 128 -7.48 1.22 5.96
N LEU A 129 -6.54 1.09 6.88
CA LEU A 129 -6.16 -0.22 7.43
C LEU A 129 -7.36 -0.89 8.10
N GLN A 130 -8.15 -0.13 8.88
CA GLN A 130 -9.34 -0.68 9.55
C GLN A 130 -10.36 -1.19 8.54
N TYR A 131 -10.60 -0.47 7.43
CA TYR A 131 -11.45 -0.96 6.34
C TYR A 131 -11.04 -2.37 5.87
N TRP A 132 -9.74 -2.63 5.74
CA TRP A 132 -9.25 -3.96 5.32
C TRP A 132 -9.39 -5.03 6.40
N LEU A 133 -9.29 -4.65 7.68
CA LEU A 133 -9.47 -5.56 8.81
C LEU A 133 -10.94 -5.96 9.01
N ASP A 134 -11.87 -5.14 8.54
CA ASP A 134 -13.31 -5.36 8.66
C ASP A 134 -13.92 -6.19 7.50
N GLN A 135 -13.10 -6.61 6.52
CA GLN A 135 -13.49 -7.40 5.33
C GLN A 135 -13.23 -8.88 5.51
#